data_AF-A0A2T9Y3B3-F1
#
_entry.id   AF-A0A2T9Y3B3-F1
#
_cell.length_a   1.000
_cell.length_b   1.000
_cell.length_c   1.000
_cell.angle_alpha   90.00
_cell.angle_beta   90.00
_cell.angle_gamma   90.00
#
_symmetry.space_group_name_H-M   'P 1'
#
loop_
_entity.id
_entity.type
_entity.pdbx_description
1 polymer ?
#
loop_
_entity_poly.entity_id
_entity_poly.type
_entity_poly.pdbx_seq_one_letter_code
_entity_poly.pdbx_strand_id
1 'polypeptide(L)'
;MTTNQEFISLKAGEELRVEVGFDQKFWVKLNTGFAECFGAELGKREEYGFSGENFAIFSWEGCELQIWEFISKYVASTTPMYMCMNIHLALQSQRISAKELSDKDMLQASPRLL
;
A
#
# COMPACT_ATOMS: atom_id res chain seq x y z
N MET A 1 -8.48 5.37 29.80
CA MET A 1 -7.55 4.29 29.39
C MET A 1 -6.53 4.95 28.49
N THR A 2 -5.25 4.90 28.85
CA THR A 2 -4.19 5.57 28.09
C THR A 2 -3.98 4.79 26.80
N THR A 3 -4.38 5.37 25.66
CA THR A 3 -4.14 4.78 24.34
C THR A 3 -2.64 4.79 24.10
N ASN A 4 -2.01 3.60 24.05
CA ASN A 4 -0.60 3.49 23.70
C ASN A 4 -0.42 3.96 22.26
N GLN A 5 0.26 5.10 22.09
CA GLN A 5 0.66 5.64 20.81
C GLN A 5 2.14 5.37 20.57
N GLU A 6 2.49 5.03 19.34
CA GLU A 6 3.87 4.81 18.91
C GLU A 6 4.10 5.44 17.54
N PHE A 7 5.33 5.91 17.31
CA PHE A 7 5.78 6.38 16.01
C PHE A 7 6.70 5.33 15.38
N ILE A 8 6.40 4.91 14.16
CA ILE A 8 7.20 3.97 13.38
C ILE A 8 7.73 4.69 12.15
N SER A 9 9.04 4.59 11.94
CA SER A 9 9.69 5.02 10.70
C SER A 9 9.87 3.83 9.78
N LEU A 10 9.35 3.91 8.56
CA LEU A 10 9.62 2.95 7.49
C LEU A 10 10.67 3.55 6.55
N LYS A 11 11.67 2.75 6.16
CA LYS A 11 12.59 3.11 5.07
C LYS A 11 11.92 2.84 3.72
N ALA A 12 12.52 3.40 2.67
CA ALA A 12 12.15 3.09 1.30
C ALA A 12 12.19 1.58 1.05
N GLY A 13 11.08 1.02 0.56
CA GLY A 13 10.95 -0.40 0.27
C GLY A 13 10.49 -1.27 1.44
N GLU A 14 10.22 -0.68 2.61
CA GLU A 14 9.70 -1.42 3.77
C GLU A 14 8.17 -1.31 3.87
N GLU A 15 7.57 -2.32 4.50
CA GLU A 15 6.17 -2.30 4.89
C GLU A 15 5.97 -2.64 6.36
N LEU A 16 5.01 -1.96 7.00
CA LEU A 16 4.46 -2.35 8.29
C LEU A 16 3.35 -3.37 8.06
N ARG A 17 3.54 -4.59 8.54
CA ARG A 17 2.50 -5.64 8.54
C ARG A 17 1.79 -5.65 9.88
N VAL A 18 0.47 -5.72 9.84
CA VAL A 18 -0.39 -5.67 11.02
C VAL A 18 -1.43 -6.79 10.92
N GLU A 19 -1.61 -7.50 12.02
CA GLU A 19 -2.71 -8.44 12.20
C GLU A 19 -3.68 -7.85 13.22
N VAL A 20 -4.95 -7.70 12.84
CA VAL A 20 -6.00 -7.14 13.70
C VAL A 20 -7.08 -8.19 13.92
N GLY A 21 -7.27 -8.61 15.18
CA GLY A 21 -8.38 -9.49 15.56
C GLY A 21 -9.75 -8.84 15.35
N PHE A 22 -10.80 -9.67 15.30
CA PHE A 22 -12.19 -9.18 15.15
C PHE A 22 -12.69 -8.34 16.33
N ASP A 23 -12.11 -8.53 17.51
CA ASP A 23 -12.39 -7.78 18.74
C ASP A 23 -11.41 -6.61 18.96
N GLN A 24 -10.53 -6.35 17.98
CA GLN A 24 -9.46 -5.37 18.07
C GLN A 24 -9.68 -4.24 17.07
N LYS A 25 -9.05 -3.11 17.37
CA LYS A 25 -8.97 -1.95 16.49
C LYS A 25 -7.52 -1.56 16.37
N PHE A 26 -7.11 -1.21 15.16
CA PHE A 26 -5.81 -0.61 14.92
C PHE A 26 -6.02 0.72 14.24
N TRP A 27 -5.28 1.72 14.70
CA TRP A 27 -5.33 3.04 14.09
C TRP A 27 -3.97 3.47 13.60
N VAL A 28 -3.97 4.19 12.49
CA VAL A 28 -2.77 4.75 11.87
C VAL A 28 -3.04 6.11 11.27
N LYS A 29 -2.01 6.94 11.32
CA LYS A 29 -1.97 8.26 10.70
C LYS A 29 -0.61 8.48 10.07
N LEU A 30 -0.61 8.94 8.83
CA LEU A 30 0.61 9.35 8.15
C LEU A 30 1.07 10.72 8.68
N ASN A 31 2.22 10.75 9.35
CA ASN A 31 2.79 11.99 9.89
C ASN A 31 3.68 12.69 8.87
N THR A 32 4.60 11.95 8.23
CA THR A 32 5.52 12.47 7.22
C THR A 32 5.80 11.46 6.11
N GLY A 33 6.24 11.93 4.94
CA GLY A 33 6.55 11.08 3.79
C GLY A 33 5.30 10.67 2.99
N PHE A 34 5.40 9.50 2.35
CA PHE A 34 4.34 8.88 1.56
C PHE A 34 4.21 7.41 1.91
N ALA A 35 2.97 6.94 2.04
CA ALA A 35 2.67 5.56 2.36
C ALA A 35 1.39 5.12 1.64
N GLU A 36 1.28 3.84 1.35
CA GLU A 36 0.11 3.23 0.72
C GLU A 36 -0.31 1.94 1.43
N CYS A 37 -1.61 1.67 1.48
CA CYS A 37 -2.17 0.39 1.88
C CYS A 37 -2.70 -0.30 0.62
N PHE A 38 -2.06 -1.39 0.20
CA PHE A 38 -2.41 -2.16 -1.01
C PHE A 38 -2.65 -1.29 -2.26
N GLY A 39 -1.78 -0.30 -2.49
CA GLY A 39 -1.84 0.62 -3.63
C GLY A 39 -2.77 1.83 -3.46
N ALA A 40 -3.49 1.94 -2.34
CA ALA A 40 -4.24 3.13 -1.98
C ALA A 40 -3.37 4.06 -1.10
N GLU A 41 -3.11 5.28 -1.59
CA GLU A 41 -2.30 6.27 -0.87
C GLU A 41 -2.98 6.73 0.42
N LEU A 42 -2.22 6.84 1.51
CA LEU A 42 -2.69 7.40 2.78
C LEU A 42 -2.64 8.93 2.71
N GLY A 43 -3.77 9.56 3.02
CA GLY A 43 -3.88 11.00 3.16
C GLY A 43 -3.04 11.53 4.32
N LYS A 44 -2.36 12.65 4.09
CA LYS A 44 -1.56 13.30 5.15
C LYS A 44 -2.47 13.77 6.28
N ARG A 45 -2.12 13.39 7.50
CA ARG A 45 -2.85 13.75 8.74
C ARG A 45 -4.28 13.22 8.85
N GLU A 46 -4.70 12.32 7.97
CA GLU A 46 -5.95 11.57 8.10
C GLU A 46 -5.74 10.34 8.99
N GLU A 47 -6.77 9.97 9.73
CA GLU A 47 -6.76 8.83 10.64
C GLU A 47 -7.54 7.66 10.01
N TYR A 48 -6.89 6.51 9.94
CA TYR A 48 -7.46 5.29 9.37
C TYR A 48 -7.60 4.23 10.46
N GLY A 49 -8.79 3.64 10.58
CA GLY A 49 -9.10 2.58 11.53
C GLY A 49 -9.35 1.25 10.81
N PHE A 50 -8.71 0.20 11.30
CA PHE A 50 -8.79 -1.17 10.78
C PHE A 50 -9.31 -2.11 11.88
N SER A 51 -10.09 -3.14 11.50
CA SER A 51 -10.63 -4.12 12.44
C SER A 51 -10.95 -5.45 11.75
N GLY A 52 -10.58 -6.57 12.37
CA GLY A 52 -10.86 -7.91 11.84
C GLY A 52 -10.16 -8.23 10.51
N GLU A 53 -9.06 -7.55 10.19
CA GLU A 53 -8.34 -7.71 8.93
C GLU A 53 -6.82 -7.65 9.11
N ASN A 54 -6.12 -8.36 8.23
CA ASN A 54 -4.67 -8.29 8.11
C ASN A 54 -4.32 -7.41 6.91
N PHE A 55 -3.41 -6.47 7.12
CA PHE A 55 -3.02 -5.53 6.08
C PHE A 55 -1.54 -5.16 6.18
N ALA A 56 -1.05 -4.47 5.14
CA ALA A 56 0.30 -3.95 5.10
C ALA A 56 0.29 -2.49 4.61
N ILE A 57 1.07 -1.64 5.27
CA ILE A 57 1.33 -0.27 4.84
C ILE A 57 2.75 -0.20 4.31
N PHE A 58 2.90 0.06 3.03
CA PHE A 58 4.17 0.11 2.32
C PHE A 58 4.59 1.55 2.07
N SER A 59 5.91 1.81 2.01
CA SER A 59 6.44 3.11 1.59
C SER A 59 7.51 2.97 0.52
N TRP A 60 7.31 3.67 -0.62
CA TRP A 60 8.27 3.73 -1.71
C TRP A 60 9.53 4.53 -1.36
N GLU A 61 9.36 5.64 -0.63
CA GLU A 61 10.43 6.61 -0.37
C GLU A 61 10.80 6.72 1.12
N GLY A 62 10.01 6.09 1.99
CA GLY A 62 10.10 6.21 3.44
C GLY A 62 9.02 7.14 4.00
N CYS A 63 8.59 6.85 5.22
CA CYS A 63 7.56 7.62 5.92
C CYS A 63 7.67 7.47 7.44
N GLU A 64 6.97 8.34 8.16
CA GLU A 64 6.71 8.17 9.58
C GLU A 64 5.20 8.02 9.81
N LEU A 65 4.84 6.93 10.49
CA LEU A 65 3.47 6.57 10.85
C LEU A 65 3.29 6.74 12.35
N GLN A 66 2.20 7.38 12.75
CA GLN A 66 1.71 7.36 14.12
C GLN A 66 0.65 6.27 14.23
N ILE A 67 0.78 5.35 15.19
CA ILE A 67 -0.11 4.20 15.35
C ILE A 67 -0.56 4.03 16.80
N TRP A 68 -1.75 3.45 17.01
CA TRP A 68 -2.28 3.14 18.33
C TRP A 68 -3.23 1.94 18.34
N GLU A 69 -3.47 1.39 19.53
CA GLU A 69 -4.32 0.20 19.77
C GLU A 69 -3.79 -1.10 19.12
N PHE A 70 -2.47 -1.23 18.97
CA PHE A 70 -1.84 -2.36 18.28
C PHE A 70 -1.51 -3.56 19.19
N ILE A 71 -1.60 -4.78 18.64
CA ILE A 71 -1.24 -6.03 19.34
C ILE A 71 -0.19 -6.85 18.57
N SER A 72 -0.38 -7.09 17.27
CA SER A 72 0.56 -7.87 16.44
C SER A 72 0.99 -7.05 15.23
N LYS A 73 2.26 -6.63 15.21
CA LYS A 73 2.86 -5.85 14.10
C LYS A 73 4.35 -6.16 13.94
N TYR A 74 4.86 -6.02 12.72
CA TYR A 74 6.30 -6.02 12.46
C TYR A 74 6.62 -5.30 11.15
N VAL A 75 7.86 -4.78 11.04
CA VAL A 75 8.36 -4.18 9.79
C VAL A 75 9.03 -5.28 8.96
N ALA A 76 8.66 -5.36 7.68
CA ALA A 76 9.26 -6.27 6.72
C ALA A 76 10.04 -5.47 5.66
N SER A 77 11.32 -5.81 5.49
CA SER A 77 12.18 -5.18 4.46
C SER A 77 12.23 -5.97 3.15
N THR A 78 11.59 -7.15 3.08
CA THR A 78 11.48 -7.95 1.86
C THR A 78 10.02 -8.07 1.47
N THR A 79 9.66 -7.40 0.38
CA THR A 79 8.29 -7.29 -0.10
C THR A 79 8.22 -7.61 -1.60
N PRO A 80 7.09 -8.10 -2.11
CA PRO A 80 6.91 -8.32 -3.54
C PRO A 80 6.54 -7.03 -4.30
N MET A 81 6.57 -5.86 -3.67
CA MET A 81 5.97 -4.63 -4.24
C MET A 81 6.60 -4.20 -5.55
N TYR A 82 7.92 -4.36 -5.73
CA TYR A 82 8.58 -4.11 -7.02
C TYR A 82 8.11 -5.06 -8.12
N MET A 83 7.74 -6.31 -7.78
CA MET A 83 7.16 -7.25 -8.74
C MET A 83 5.76 -6.80 -9.16
N CYS A 84 4.93 -6.37 -8.20
CA CYS A 84 3.62 -5.79 -8.48
C CYS A 84 3.74 -4.54 -9.37
N MET A 85 4.70 -3.66 -9.10
CA MET A 85 4.99 -2.48 -9.93
C MET A 85 5.40 -2.87 -11.36
N ASN A 86 6.31 -3.83 -11.50
CA ASN A 86 6.74 -4.31 -12.82
C ASN A 86 5.57 -4.88 -13.63
N ILE A 87 4.68 -5.65 -13.00
CA ILE A 87 3.47 -6.16 -13.63
C ILE A 87 2.56 -4.99 -14.06
N HIS A 88 2.35 -4.01 -13.18
CA HIS A 88 1.56 -2.82 -13.50
C HIS A 88 2.11 -2.08 -14.73
N LEU A 89 3.42 -1.83 -14.76
CA LEU A 89 4.09 -1.15 -15.86
C LEU A 89 4.01 -1.94 -17.17
N ALA A 90 4.19 -3.26 -17.12
CA ALA A 90 4.06 -4.13 -18.29
C ALA A 90 2.62 -4.10 -18.87
N LEU A 91 1.60 -4.17 -18.01
CA LEU A 91 0.20 -4.05 -18.42
C LEU A 91 -0.10 -2.67 -18.98
N GLN A 92 0.43 -1.61 -18.36
CA GLN A 92 0.21 -0.24 -18.83
C GLN A 92 0.84 0.00 -20.20
N SER A 93 2.04 -0.53 -20.43
CA SER A 93 2.70 -0.50 -21.74
C SER A 93 1.83 -1.17 -22.82
N GLN A 94 1.29 -2.36 -22.53
CA GLN A 94 0.40 -3.05 -23.47
C GLN A 94 -0.92 -2.28 -23.71
N ARG A 95 -1.47 -1.58 -22.71
CA ARG A 95 -2.64 -0.71 -22.90
C ARG A 95 -2.35 0.49 -23.81
N ILE A 96 -1.17 1.10 -23.68
CA ILE A 96 -0.75 2.21 -24.53
C ILE A 96 -0.64 1.73 -25.98
N SER A 97 0.05 0.62 -26.23
CA SER A 97 0.16 0.03 -27.58
C SER A 97 -1.19 -0.32 -28.20
N ALA A 98 -2.10 -0.91 -27.41
CA ALA A 98 -3.44 -1.24 -27.88
C ALA A 98 -4.24 0.02 -28.26
N LYS A 99 -4.08 1.11 -27.50
CA LYS A 99 -4.69 2.41 -27.83
C LYS A 99 -4.14 2.99 -29.13
N GLU A 100 -2.83 2.98 -29.32
CA GLU A 100 -2.19 3.49 -30.55
C GLU A 100 -2.59 2.70 -31.80
N LEU A 101 -2.79 1.39 -31.67
CA LEU A 101 -3.26 0.54 -32.76
C LEU A 101 -4.75 0.75 -33.04
N SER A 102 -5.56 0.93 -32.00
CA SER A 102 -6.97 1.31 -32.15
C SER A 102 -7.12 2.65 -32.88
N ASP A 103 -6.26 3.64 -32.59
CA ASP A 103 -6.25 4.93 -33.27
C ASP A 103 -5.86 4.83 -34.76
N LYS A 104 -5.22 3.72 -35.17
CA LYS A 104 -4.87 3.39 -36.56
C LYS A 104 -5.87 2.42 -37.22
N ASP A 105 -7.07 2.29 -36.67
CA ASP A 105 -8.11 1.35 -37.08
C ASP A 105 -7.67 -0.13 -37.08
N MET A 106 -6.61 -0.46 -36.30
CA MET A 106 -6.16 -1.84 -36.10
C MET A 106 -6.72 -2.39 -34.78
N LEU A 107 -7.53 -3.45 -34.86
CA LEU A 107 -8.11 -4.08 -33.66
C LEU A 107 -7.05 -4.83 -32.85
N GLN A 108 -6.68 -4.28 -31.68
CA GLN A 108 -5.93 -4.99 -30.65
C GLN A 108 -6.66 -4.93 -29.30
N ALA A 109 -6.86 -6.09 -28.67
CA ALA A 109 -7.48 -6.17 -27.35
C ALA A 109 -6.51 -5.70 -26.24
N SER A 110 -7.05 -5.05 -25.22
CA SER A 110 -6.29 -4.72 -24.00
C SER A 110 -5.83 -5.98 -23.25
N PRO A 111 -4.70 -5.90 -22.50
CA PRO A 111 -4.14 -7.05 -21.81
C PRO A 111 -5.05 -7.56 -20.69
N ARG A 112 -4.99 -8.87 -20.44
CA ARG A 112 -5.69 -9.55 -19.33
C ARG A 112 -4.66 -10.33 -18.51
N LEU A 113 -4.73 -10.18 -17.19
CA LEU A 113 -3.98 -10.99 -16.23
C LEU A 113 -4.99 -11.99 -15.62
N LEU A 114 -4.60 -13.26 -15.55
CA LEU A 114 -5.40 -14.35 -14.96
C LEU A 114 -5.05 -14.56 -13.49
#